data_AF-A0A4E0R3D8-F1
#
_entry.id   AF-A0A4E0R3D8-F1
#
_cell.length_a   1.000
_cell.length_b   1.000
_cell.length_c   1.000
_cell.angle_alpha   90.00
_cell.angle_beta   90.00
_cell.angle_gamma   90.00
#
_symmetry.space_group_name_H-M   'P 1'
#
loop_
_entity.id
_entity.type
_entity.pdbx_description
1 polymer ?
#
loop_
_entity_poly.entity_id
_entity_poly.type
_entity_poly.pdbx_seq_one_letter_code
_entity_poly.pdbx_strand_id
1 'polypeptide(L)'
;MPHPQKPKLIKLHILSVANKSDSVVELNHHNAFIAKLQIRIGAPRKRTTPTMTCAFKMEKPKWNKVSVRWRGGIYSKRPKLYSTWSRIDKAAGIMHSALTLNTPVLVRDVYGKYHCDLIIDREVRISGEVHLFIPPVLAQPRMDMYRSPGESLEYLCEVIAHPPPIPPIKWARDRQRLEVNASGYAYVAGLKGNDRMRIDTLKWTNDRLKIVPLYDDDDATYSCFAQSSLGNATGAMNLRVKPKIITIIPIAGLVFELIGLMMCIYWGPRKVSSSNKSESRKPRI
;
A
#
# COMPACT_ATOMS: atom_id res chain seq x y z
N MET A 1 43.67 -36.57 -48.63
CA MET A 1 42.62 -35.58 -48.27
C MET A 1 42.14 -35.90 -46.86
N PRO A 2 42.24 -34.97 -45.88
CA PRO A 2 41.79 -35.24 -44.53
C PRO A 2 40.26 -35.22 -44.46
N HIS A 3 39.68 -36.27 -43.93
CA HIS A 3 38.25 -36.39 -43.66
C HIS A 3 37.82 -35.31 -42.64
N PRO A 4 36.77 -34.52 -42.88
CA PRO A 4 36.27 -33.58 -41.90
C PRO A 4 35.66 -34.37 -40.73
N GLN A 5 36.29 -34.30 -39.57
CA GLN A 5 35.73 -34.83 -38.33
C GLN A 5 34.41 -34.11 -38.05
N LYS A 6 33.30 -34.85 -38.15
CA LYS A 6 31.99 -34.37 -37.72
C LYS A 6 32.08 -33.89 -36.25
N PRO A 7 31.60 -32.70 -35.92
CA PRO A 7 31.61 -32.23 -34.54
C PRO A 7 30.79 -33.22 -33.70
N LYS A 8 31.44 -33.83 -32.70
CA LYS A 8 30.78 -34.65 -31.68
C LYS A 8 29.76 -33.76 -30.97
N LEU A 9 28.49 -33.88 -31.37
CA LEU A 9 27.36 -33.27 -30.70
C LEU A 9 27.22 -33.96 -29.34
N ILE A 10 27.86 -33.40 -28.31
CA ILE A 10 27.68 -33.86 -26.93
C ILE A 10 26.25 -33.50 -26.56
N LYS A 11 25.32 -34.44 -26.71
CA LYS A 11 23.97 -34.35 -26.15
C LYS A 11 24.13 -34.27 -24.63
N LEU A 12 24.10 -33.06 -24.10
CA LEU A 12 24.01 -32.83 -22.66
C LEU A 12 22.63 -33.32 -22.23
N HIS A 13 22.56 -34.47 -21.56
CA HIS A 13 21.32 -34.94 -20.94
C HIS A 13 21.08 -34.05 -19.71
N ILE A 14 20.10 -33.16 -19.82
CA ILE A 14 19.69 -32.27 -18.75
C ILE A 14 18.52 -32.95 -18.05
N LEU A 15 18.69 -33.28 -16.77
CA LEU A 15 17.75 -34.17 -16.08
C LEU A 15 16.49 -33.44 -15.62
N SER A 16 16.60 -32.29 -14.94
CA SER A 16 15.45 -31.52 -14.43
C SER A 16 15.86 -30.30 -13.58
N VAL A 17 14.88 -29.46 -13.24
CA VAL A 17 14.94 -28.62 -12.02
C VAL A 17 14.86 -29.58 -10.82
N ALA A 18 15.95 -29.69 -10.07
CA ALA A 18 16.09 -30.67 -8.99
C ALA A 18 15.33 -30.26 -7.73
N ASN A 19 15.35 -28.97 -7.41
CA ASN A 19 14.58 -28.41 -6.30
C ASN A 19 14.31 -26.93 -6.57
N LYS A 20 13.19 -26.44 -6.04
CA LYS A 20 12.81 -25.03 -6.08
C LYS A 20 12.17 -24.66 -4.74
N SER A 21 12.50 -23.48 -4.23
CA SER A 21 11.92 -22.96 -3.00
C SER A 21 11.30 -21.61 -3.26
N ASP A 22 10.03 -21.51 -2.93
CA ASP A 22 9.31 -20.24 -2.81
C ASP A 22 9.70 -19.53 -1.51
N SER A 23 9.32 -18.26 -1.38
CA SER A 23 9.53 -17.49 -0.15
C SER A 23 8.29 -16.68 0.21
N VAL A 24 8.06 -16.50 1.51
CA VAL A 24 6.94 -15.72 2.05
C VAL A 24 7.49 -14.57 2.89
N VAL A 25 6.96 -13.37 2.67
CA VAL A 25 7.33 -12.20 3.48
C VAL A 25 6.64 -12.25 4.83
N GLU A 26 7.44 -12.17 5.89
CA GLU A 26 6.94 -12.05 7.25
C GLU A 26 6.41 -10.65 7.53
N LEU A 27 5.29 -10.59 8.26
CA LEU A 27 4.66 -9.34 8.68
C LEU A 27 4.76 -9.16 10.19
N ASN A 28 5.19 -7.98 10.61
CA ASN A 28 4.97 -7.49 11.97
C ASN A 28 3.58 -6.87 12.04
N HIS A 29 2.89 -7.09 13.16
CA HIS A 29 1.57 -6.54 13.38
C HIS A 29 1.57 -5.58 14.56
N HIS A 30 0.85 -4.48 14.42
CA HIS A 30 0.57 -3.58 15.52
C HIS A 30 -0.90 -3.16 15.49
N ASN A 31 -1.43 -2.92 16.68
CA ASN A 31 -2.78 -2.39 16.83
C ASN A 31 -2.72 -0.87 16.70
N ALA A 32 -3.75 -0.28 16.13
CA ALA A 32 -4.12 1.08 16.51
C ALA A 32 -5.52 1.44 16.02
N PHE A 33 -5.90 2.68 16.25
CA PHE A 33 -7.28 3.13 16.23
C PHE A 33 -7.54 4.10 15.09
N ILE A 34 -8.74 4.02 14.53
CA ILE A 34 -9.34 5.04 13.69
C ILE A 34 -10.72 5.32 14.23
N ALA A 35 -10.96 6.57 14.62
CA ALA A 35 -12.15 6.94 15.40
C ALA A 35 -12.34 5.96 16.58
N LYS A 36 -13.40 5.14 16.56
CA LYS A 36 -13.71 4.15 17.61
C LYS A 36 -13.36 2.71 17.21
N LEU A 37 -12.73 2.49 16.07
CA LEU A 37 -12.40 1.16 15.56
C LEU A 37 -10.93 0.82 15.80
N GLN A 38 -10.68 -0.30 16.47
CA GLN A 38 -9.34 -0.89 16.57
C GLN A 38 -9.08 -1.79 15.36
N ILE A 39 -7.98 -1.54 14.66
CA ILE A 39 -7.53 -2.36 13.52
C ILE A 39 -6.12 -2.88 13.74
N ARG A 40 -5.84 -4.06 13.19
CA ARG A 40 -4.51 -4.69 13.20
C ARG A 40 -3.82 -4.43 11.87
N ILE A 41 -2.73 -3.67 11.90
CA ILE A 41 -1.97 -3.30 10.70
C ILE A 41 -0.76 -4.20 10.57
N GLY A 42 -0.66 -4.88 9.43
CA GLY A 42 0.53 -5.61 9.02
C GLY A 42 1.52 -4.71 8.29
N ALA A 43 2.81 -4.85 8.60
CA ALA A 43 3.90 -4.22 7.86
C ALA A 43 5.02 -5.25 7.63
N PRO A 44 5.67 -5.27 6.45
CA PRO A 44 6.76 -6.19 6.19
C PRO A 44 7.90 -6.05 7.21
N ARG A 45 8.40 -7.18 7.70
CA ARG A 45 9.49 -7.22 8.68
C ARG A 45 10.80 -6.88 7.98
N LYS A 46 11.34 -5.68 8.26
CA LYS A 46 12.57 -5.17 7.59
C LYS A 46 13.83 -6.00 7.82
N ARG A 47 13.89 -6.79 8.90
CA ARG A 47 15.05 -7.62 9.23
C ARG A 47 15.07 -8.98 8.52
N THR A 48 13.96 -9.39 7.91
CA THR A 48 13.89 -10.65 7.17
C THR A 48 14.16 -10.41 5.69
N THR A 49 15.01 -11.24 5.10
CA THR A 49 15.40 -11.18 3.69
C THR A 49 14.82 -12.39 2.95
N PRO A 50 13.59 -12.29 2.43
CA PRO A 50 12.94 -13.42 1.78
C PRO A 50 13.75 -13.82 0.55
N THR A 51 13.99 -15.12 0.43
CA THR A 51 14.94 -15.71 -0.52
C THR A 51 14.28 -16.87 -1.25
N MET A 52 14.20 -16.75 -2.58
CA MET A 52 13.77 -17.84 -3.45
C MET A 52 15.00 -18.57 -3.97
N THR A 53 14.91 -19.89 -4.17
CA THR A 53 16.04 -20.70 -4.61
C THR A 53 15.66 -21.65 -5.73
N CYS A 54 16.64 -21.96 -6.58
CA CYS A 54 16.56 -23.00 -7.60
C CYS A 54 17.82 -23.86 -7.59
N ALA A 55 17.63 -25.15 -7.81
CA ALA A 55 18.71 -26.13 -7.96
C ALA A 55 18.52 -26.90 -9.28
N PHE A 56 19.58 -27.00 -10.08
CA PHE A 56 19.55 -27.70 -11.37
C PHE A 56 20.54 -28.86 -11.34
N LYS A 57 20.06 -30.07 -11.61
CA LYS A 57 20.90 -31.29 -11.66
C LYS A 57 21.32 -31.58 -13.10
N MET A 58 22.61 -31.86 -13.29
CA MET A 58 23.22 -32.09 -14.60
C MET A 58 24.14 -33.32 -14.53
N GLU A 59 24.11 -34.17 -15.57
CA GLU A 59 24.90 -35.40 -15.58
C GLU A 59 26.38 -35.18 -15.93
N LYS A 60 26.68 -34.25 -16.86
CA LYS A 60 28.04 -33.96 -17.33
C LYS A 60 28.25 -32.48 -17.70
N PRO A 61 28.06 -31.54 -16.75
CA PRO A 61 28.10 -30.11 -17.05
C PRO A 61 29.51 -29.61 -17.39
N LYS A 62 29.63 -28.82 -18.46
CA LYS A 62 30.78 -27.95 -18.69
C LYS A 62 30.61 -26.69 -17.86
N TRP A 63 31.02 -26.72 -16.60
CA TRP A 63 30.77 -25.66 -15.61
C TRP A 63 31.15 -24.25 -16.06
N ASN A 64 32.20 -24.08 -16.87
CA ASN A 64 32.62 -22.80 -17.44
C ASN A 64 31.64 -22.18 -18.44
N LYS A 65 30.65 -22.96 -18.90
CA LYS A 65 29.61 -22.55 -19.86
C LYS A 65 28.22 -22.52 -19.22
N VAL A 66 28.13 -22.73 -17.90
CA VAL A 66 26.87 -22.78 -17.16
C VAL A 66 26.70 -21.50 -16.34
N SER A 67 25.52 -20.91 -16.42
CA SER A 67 25.12 -19.78 -15.55
C SER A 67 23.62 -19.84 -15.27
N VAL A 68 23.17 -19.11 -14.24
CA VAL A 68 21.75 -18.96 -13.93
C VAL A 68 21.36 -17.50 -14.10
N ARG A 69 20.22 -17.25 -14.73
CA ARG A 69 19.64 -15.91 -14.91
C ARG A 69 18.27 -15.84 -14.27
N TRP A 70 18.06 -14.82 -13.44
CA TRP A 70 16.76 -14.55 -12.83
C TRP A 70 15.94 -13.55 -13.65
N ARG A 71 14.62 -13.76 -13.68
CA ARG A 71 13.62 -12.91 -14.36
C ARG A 71 12.31 -12.87 -13.57
N GLY A 72 11.47 -11.88 -13.84
CA GLY A 72 10.13 -11.77 -13.23
C GLY A 72 9.99 -10.60 -12.26
N GLY A 73 8.75 -10.33 -11.84
CA GLY A 73 8.40 -9.16 -11.03
C GLY A 73 9.00 -7.85 -11.55
N ILE A 74 9.48 -7.01 -10.63
CA ILE A 74 10.19 -5.77 -10.93
C ILE A 74 11.72 -5.95 -11.01
N TYR A 75 12.25 -7.17 -10.94
CA TYR A 75 13.69 -7.44 -10.86
C TYR A 75 14.47 -6.77 -12.01
N SER A 76 13.99 -6.89 -13.25
CA SER A 76 14.64 -6.29 -14.42
C SER A 76 14.67 -4.75 -14.38
N LYS A 77 13.65 -4.12 -13.76
CA LYS A 77 13.55 -2.65 -13.65
C LYS A 77 14.30 -2.11 -12.42
N ARG A 78 14.38 -2.89 -11.34
CA ARG A 78 15.00 -2.51 -10.06
C ARG A 78 15.91 -3.61 -9.49
N PRO A 79 17.00 -3.98 -10.19
CA PRO A 79 17.86 -5.09 -9.76
C PRO A 79 18.53 -4.84 -8.42
N LYS A 80 18.80 -3.58 -8.05
CA LYS A 80 19.42 -3.18 -6.78
C LYS A 80 18.61 -3.52 -5.52
N LEU A 81 17.30 -3.78 -5.66
CA LEU A 81 16.47 -4.24 -4.55
C LEU A 81 16.81 -5.67 -4.11
N TYR A 82 17.55 -6.41 -4.94
CA TYR A 82 17.81 -7.82 -4.77
C TYR A 82 19.31 -8.10 -4.72
N SER A 83 19.65 -9.25 -4.14
CA SER A 83 20.97 -9.87 -4.23
C SER A 83 20.81 -11.27 -4.82
N THR A 84 21.79 -11.69 -5.60
CA THR A 84 21.80 -13.02 -6.22
C THR A 84 23.14 -13.69 -5.99
N TRP A 85 23.11 -15.00 -5.77
CA TRP A 85 24.32 -15.82 -5.80
C TRP A 85 24.06 -17.10 -6.58
N SER A 86 25.13 -17.70 -7.06
CA SER A 86 25.10 -19.04 -7.66
C SER A 86 26.31 -19.84 -7.19
N ARG A 87 26.09 -21.11 -6.85
CA ARG A 87 27.13 -22.01 -6.34
C ARG A 87 27.02 -23.36 -7.03
N ILE A 88 28.16 -23.91 -7.39
CA ILE A 88 28.28 -25.22 -8.01
C ILE A 88 28.65 -26.24 -6.95
N ASP A 89 27.85 -27.30 -6.83
CA ASP A 89 28.24 -28.53 -6.16
C ASP A 89 28.69 -29.55 -7.23
N LYS A 90 30.01 -29.69 -7.35
CA LYS A 90 30.63 -30.59 -8.34
C LYS A 90 30.40 -32.07 -8.02
N ALA A 91 30.31 -32.43 -6.73
CA ALA A 91 30.15 -33.81 -6.31
C ALA A 91 28.73 -34.30 -6.59
N ALA A 92 27.73 -33.45 -6.31
CA ALA A 92 26.33 -33.76 -6.59
C ALA A 92 25.92 -33.50 -8.05
N GLY A 93 26.74 -32.76 -8.82
CA GLY A 93 26.38 -32.33 -10.17
C GLY A 93 25.27 -31.28 -10.18
N ILE A 94 25.19 -30.42 -9.16
CA ILE A 94 24.09 -29.48 -8.96
C ILE A 94 24.56 -28.03 -9.03
N MET A 95 23.83 -27.19 -9.75
CA MET A 95 23.96 -25.74 -9.72
C MET A 95 22.87 -25.15 -8.84
N HIS A 96 23.25 -24.55 -7.70
CA HIS A 96 22.36 -23.80 -6.83
C HIS A 96 22.37 -22.32 -7.20
N SER A 97 21.22 -21.68 -7.13
CA SER A 97 21.10 -20.23 -7.26
C SER A 97 20.00 -19.70 -6.35
N ALA A 98 20.18 -18.48 -5.88
CA ALA A 98 19.18 -17.80 -5.08
C ALA A 98 18.99 -16.35 -5.52
N LEU A 99 17.76 -15.85 -5.32
CA LEU A 99 17.38 -14.46 -5.45
C LEU A 99 16.77 -14.00 -4.12
N THR A 100 17.45 -13.08 -3.46
CA THR A 100 17.07 -12.55 -2.15
C THR A 100 16.60 -11.11 -2.30
N LEU A 101 15.42 -10.79 -1.75
CA LEU A 101 14.98 -9.41 -1.61
C LEU A 101 15.66 -8.79 -0.39
N ASN A 102 16.49 -7.77 -0.62
CA ASN A 102 17.35 -7.19 0.42
C ASN A 102 16.54 -6.49 1.51
N THR A 103 15.40 -5.89 1.14
CA THR A 103 14.48 -5.26 2.08
C THR A 103 13.06 -5.39 1.54
N PRO A 104 12.14 -6.00 2.30
CA PRO A 104 10.72 -6.03 1.94
C PRO A 104 10.11 -4.63 1.80
N VAL A 105 9.43 -4.36 0.69
CA VAL A 105 8.79 -3.07 0.39
C VAL A 105 7.36 -3.28 -0.09
N LEU A 106 6.44 -2.40 0.33
CA LEU A 106 5.03 -2.45 -0.08
C LEU A 106 4.83 -1.91 -1.50
N VAL A 107 5.35 -2.64 -2.49
CA VAL A 107 5.15 -2.38 -3.91
C VAL A 107 4.62 -3.65 -4.56
N ARG A 108 3.42 -3.59 -5.15
CA ARG A 108 2.71 -4.75 -5.71
C ARG A 108 3.62 -5.60 -6.62
N ASP A 109 4.29 -4.97 -7.56
CA ASP A 109 5.08 -5.63 -8.61
C ASP A 109 6.36 -6.33 -8.09
N VAL A 110 6.71 -6.14 -6.82
CA VAL A 110 7.79 -6.91 -6.17
C VAL A 110 7.35 -8.34 -5.89
N TYR A 111 6.07 -8.57 -5.63
CA TYR A 111 5.51 -9.86 -5.25
C TYR A 111 4.92 -10.56 -6.48
N GLY A 112 4.94 -11.89 -6.48
CA GLY A 112 4.43 -12.66 -7.62
C GLY A 112 5.39 -13.73 -8.12
N LYS A 113 5.32 -13.98 -9.43
CA LYS A 113 6.04 -15.05 -10.11
C LYS A 113 7.43 -14.61 -10.56
N TYR A 114 8.41 -15.47 -10.35
CA TYR A 114 9.80 -15.34 -10.78
C TYR A 114 10.27 -16.60 -11.50
N HIS A 115 11.26 -16.43 -12.36
CA HIS A 115 11.88 -17.51 -13.12
C HIS A 115 13.39 -17.52 -12.91
N CYS A 116 13.93 -18.72 -12.78
CA CYS A 116 15.36 -19.00 -12.77
C CYS A 116 15.70 -19.83 -14.01
N ASP A 117 16.41 -19.23 -14.95
CA ASP A 117 16.79 -19.88 -16.20
C ASP A 117 18.21 -20.42 -16.09
N LEU A 118 18.36 -21.72 -16.31
CA LEU A 118 19.66 -22.34 -16.52
C LEU A 118 20.11 -22.09 -17.97
N ILE A 119 21.26 -21.44 -18.09
CA ILE A 119 21.88 -21.11 -19.37
C ILE A 119 23.10 -21.99 -19.57
N ILE A 120 23.15 -22.69 -20.70
CA ILE A 120 24.28 -23.51 -21.12
C ILE A 120 24.66 -23.09 -22.53
N ASP A 121 25.94 -22.78 -22.75
CA ASP A 121 26.43 -22.34 -24.07
C ASP A 121 25.66 -21.13 -24.63
N ARG A 122 25.30 -20.19 -23.74
CA ARG A 122 24.51 -18.96 -24.02
C ARG A 122 23.04 -19.18 -24.38
N GLU A 123 22.55 -20.42 -24.36
CA GLU A 123 21.14 -20.74 -24.60
C GLU A 123 20.43 -21.11 -23.30
N VAL A 124 19.19 -20.64 -23.14
CA VAL A 124 18.32 -21.10 -22.06
C VAL A 124 17.95 -22.55 -22.34
N ARG A 125 18.25 -23.43 -21.39
CA ARG A 125 17.96 -24.86 -21.52
C ARG A 125 16.77 -25.30 -20.70
N ILE A 126 16.69 -24.80 -19.47
CA ILE A 126 15.62 -25.11 -18.51
C ILE A 126 15.26 -23.83 -17.76
N SER A 127 13.98 -23.67 -17.47
CA SER A 127 13.46 -22.60 -16.59
C SER A 127 12.73 -23.21 -15.41
N GLY A 128 13.04 -22.75 -14.20
CA GLY A 128 12.27 -23.04 -13.00
C GLY A 128 11.38 -21.86 -12.64
N GLU A 129 10.17 -22.13 -12.16
CA GLU A 129 9.21 -21.11 -11.71
C GLU A 129 9.06 -21.17 -10.19
N VAL A 130 9.24 -20.03 -9.54
CA VAL A 130 9.10 -19.82 -8.10
C VAL A 130 8.28 -18.57 -7.80
N HIS A 131 7.80 -18.46 -6.57
CA HIS A 131 6.96 -17.36 -6.12
C HIS A 131 7.51 -16.65 -4.89
N LEU A 132 7.39 -15.32 -4.92
CA LEU A 132 7.56 -14.47 -3.75
C LEU A 132 6.18 -14.04 -3.26
N PHE A 133 5.77 -14.60 -2.13
CA PHE A 133 4.47 -14.38 -1.54
C PHE A 133 4.49 -13.27 -0.49
N ILE A 134 3.35 -12.58 -0.35
CA ILE A 134 3.09 -11.65 0.74
C ILE A 134 1.63 -11.83 1.20
N PRO A 135 1.37 -12.01 2.50
CA PRO A 135 0.01 -11.96 3.03
C PRO A 135 -0.63 -10.59 2.74
N PRO A 136 -1.96 -10.46 2.74
CA PRO A 136 -2.62 -9.20 2.41
C PRO A 136 -2.14 -8.07 3.33
N VAL A 137 -1.81 -6.93 2.76
CA VAL A 137 -1.48 -5.69 3.47
C VAL A 137 -2.14 -4.52 2.74
N LEU A 138 -2.68 -3.57 3.48
CA LEU A 138 -3.20 -2.33 2.91
C LEU A 138 -2.06 -1.34 2.74
N ALA A 139 -1.88 -0.79 1.54
CA ALA A 139 -0.88 0.24 1.28
C ALA A 139 -1.15 1.49 2.13
N GLN A 140 -2.43 1.83 2.33
CA GLN A 140 -2.90 2.91 3.18
C GLN A 140 -3.94 2.35 4.15
N PRO A 141 -3.51 1.78 5.29
CA PRO A 141 -4.40 1.09 6.23
C PRO A 141 -5.28 2.06 7.04
N ARG A 142 -4.91 3.34 7.08
CA ARG A 142 -5.60 4.41 7.79
C ARG A 142 -5.72 5.66 6.94
N MET A 143 -6.89 6.27 6.95
CA MET A 143 -7.10 7.57 6.31
C MET A 143 -8.21 8.36 7.02
N ASP A 144 -7.97 9.63 7.31
CA ASP A 144 -9.02 10.58 7.68
C ASP A 144 -9.39 11.39 6.43
N MET A 145 -10.68 11.46 6.11
CA MET A 145 -11.18 12.19 4.95
C MET A 145 -12.22 13.21 5.37
N TYR A 146 -12.04 14.44 4.92
CA TYR A 146 -12.96 15.54 5.15
C TYR A 146 -13.61 15.93 3.81
N ARG A 147 -14.94 15.98 3.81
CA ARG A 147 -15.75 16.34 2.63
C ARG A 147 -16.92 17.20 3.05
N SER A 148 -17.53 17.87 2.09
CA SER A 148 -18.77 18.61 2.30
C SER A 148 -19.98 17.88 1.71
N PRO A 149 -21.20 18.15 2.24
CA PRO A 149 -22.42 17.65 1.62
C PRO A 149 -22.50 18.02 0.14
N GLY A 150 -23.03 17.12 -0.68
CA GLY A 150 -23.12 17.25 -2.14
C GLY A 150 -21.87 16.79 -2.90
N GLU A 151 -20.71 16.69 -2.26
CA GLU A 151 -19.48 16.19 -2.92
C GLU A 151 -19.53 14.66 -3.12
N SER A 152 -18.64 14.13 -3.95
CA SER A 152 -18.48 12.69 -4.16
C SER A 152 -17.33 12.13 -3.33
N LEU A 153 -17.50 10.92 -2.81
CA LEU A 153 -16.42 10.12 -2.25
C LEU A 153 -16.04 9.00 -3.21
N GLU A 154 -14.75 8.86 -3.49
CA GLU A 154 -14.18 7.65 -4.05
C GLU A 154 -13.00 7.21 -3.18
N TYR A 155 -13.08 6.01 -2.61
CA TYR A 155 -12.04 5.44 -1.78
C TYR A 155 -11.64 4.05 -2.27
N LEU A 156 -10.35 3.89 -2.54
CA LEU A 156 -9.75 2.65 -3.00
C LEU A 156 -9.09 1.92 -1.83
N CYS A 157 -9.59 0.72 -1.52
CA CYS A 157 -8.93 -0.22 -0.62
C CYS A 157 -7.72 -0.85 -1.32
N GLU A 158 -6.59 -0.15 -1.30
CA GLU A 158 -5.38 -0.60 -1.99
C GLU A 158 -4.70 -1.76 -1.26
N VAL A 159 -5.08 -2.99 -1.62
CA VAL A 159 -4.49 -4.23 -1.10
C VAL A 159 -3.25 -4.63 -1.92
N ILE A 160 -2.18 -4.99 -1.24
CA ILE A 160 -0.98 -5.65 -1.77
C ILE A 160 -0.99 -7.08 -1.22
N ALA A 161 -1.08 -8.06 -2.11
CA ALA A 161 -1.16 -9.48 -1.76
C ALA A 161 -0.64 -10.33 -2.93
N HIS A 162 0.06 -11.42 -2.60
CA HIS A 162 0.31 -12.53 -3.52
C HIS A 162 0.32 -13.83 -2.70
N PRO A 163 -0.58 -14.81 -2.97
CA PRO A 163 -1.52 -14.87 -4.09
C PRO A 163 -2.65 -13.82 -3.98
N PRO A 164 -3.45 -13.63 -5.05
CA PRO A 164 -4.61 -12.74 -5.03
C PRO A 164 -5.51 -12.97 -3.80
N PRO A 165 -6.10 -11.91 -3.23
CA PRO A 165 -7.07 -12.05 -2.16
C PRO A 165 -8.29 -12.85 -2.67
N ILE A 166 -8.82 -13.72 -1.81
CA ILE A 166 -10.02 -14.52 -2.06
C ILE A 166 -11.21 -13.55 -2.17
N PRO A 167 -11.84 -13.42 -3.36
CA PRO A 167 -12.90 -12.45 -3.56
C PRO A 167 -14.18 -12.75 -2.76
N PRO A 168 -15.01 -11.72 -2.47
CA PRO A 168 -14.77 -10.29 -2.67
C PRO A 168 -14.14 -9.60 -1.45
N ILE A 169 -13.49 -8.44 -1.65
CA ILE A 169 -13.19 -7.52 -0.55
C ILE A 169 -14.51 -7.13 0.11
N LYS A 170 -14.57 -7.31 1.43
CA LYS A 170 -15.77 -7.01 2.21
C LYS A 170 -15.65 -5.60 2.76
N TRP A 171 -16.77 -4.90 2.86
CA TRP A 171 -16.82 -3.57 3.45
C TRP A 171 -17.73 -3.53 4.66
N ALA A 172 -17.47 -2.59 5.55
CA ALA A 172 -18.32 -2.25 6.67
C ALA A 172 -18.38 -0.74 6.87
N ARG A 173 -19.48 -0.28 7.44
CA ARG A 173 -19.72 1.07 7.91
C ARG A 173 -20.03 1.01 9.40
N ASP A 174 -19.24 1.68 10.23
CA ASP A 174 -19.38 1.67 11.70
C ASP A 174 -19.56 0.25 12.29
N ARG A 175 -18.77 -0.70 11.76
CA ARG A 175 -18.79 -2.15 12.09
C ARG A 175 -19.98 -2.94 11.55
N GLN A 176 -20.96 -2.30 10.91
CA GLN A 176 -22.04 -2.97 10.21
C GLN A 176 -21.62 -3.30 8.79
N ARG A 177 -21.83 -4.54 8.35
CA ARG A 177 -21.42 -4.99 7.02
C ARG A 177 -22.21 -4.26 5.94
N LEU A 178 -21.51 -3.81 4.89
CA LEU A 178 -22.16 -3.36 3.66
C LEU A 178 -22.50 -4.60 2.82
N GLU A 179 -23.78 -4.80 2.58
CA GLU A 179 -24.27 -5.80 1.64
C GLU A 179 -24.29 -5.20 0.23
N VAL A 180 -23.95 -6.00 -0.78
CA VAL A 180 -23.86 -5.56 -2.17
C VAL A 180 -24.88 -6.32 -2.99
N ASN A 181 -25.77 -5.61 -3.67
CA ASN A 181 -26.74 -6.24 -4.56
C ASN A 181 -26.10 -6.62 -5.91
N ALA A 182 -26.85 -7.37 -6.73
CA ALA A 182 -26.38 -7.82 -8.05
C ALA A 182 -25.97 -6.66 -8.98
N SER A 183 -26.51 -5.45 -8.77
CA SER A 183 -26.23 -4.25 -9.55
C SER A 183 -25.02 -3.44 -9.03
N GLY A 184 -24.35 -3.90 -7.98
CA GLY A 184 -23.17 -3.27 -7.38
C GLY A 184 -23.45 -2.15 -6.39
N TYR A 185 -24.72 -1.91 -6.03
CA TYR A 185 -25.07 -0.96 -4.97
C TYR A 185 -24.85 -1.58 -3.60
N ALA A 186 -24.23 -0.80 -2.73
CA ALA A 186 -23.91 -1.17 -1.36
C ALA A 186 -24.97 -0.60 -0.41
N TYR A 187 -25.41 -1.37 0.56
CA TYR A 187 -26.42 -0.93 1.51
C TYR A 187 -26.19 -1.51 2.89
N VAL A 188 -26.69 -0.79 3.90
CA VAL A 188 -26.82 -1.31 5.27
C VAL A 188 -28.30 -1.46 5.58
N ALA A 189 -28.70 -2.61 6.11
CA ALA A 189 -30.07 -2.86 6.50
C ALA A 189 -30.55 -1.80 7.51
N GLY A 190 -31.67 -1.14 7.21
CA GLY A 190 -32.27 -0.12 8.08
C GLY A 190 -31.74 1.31 7.92
N LEU A 191 -30.71 1.55 7.10
CA LEU A 191 -30.24 2.90 6.77
C LEU A 191 -30.95 3.47 5.52
N LYS A 192 -31.28 4.77 5.54
CA LYS A 192 -31.86 5.49 4.39
C LYS A 192 -30.76 5.92 3.42
N GLY A 193 -31.08 6.06 2.13
CA GLY A 193 -30.16 6.60 1.12
C GLY A 193 -29.05 5.62 0.66
N ASN A 194 -29.33 4.32 0.73
CA ASN A 194 -28.46 3.21 0.31
C ASN A 194 -28.27 3.09 -1.21
N ASP A 195 -29.17 3.68 -1.99
CA ASP A 195 -29.16 3.71 -3.46
C ASP A 195 -28.04 4.54 -4.08
N ARG A 196 -27.26 5.26 -3.26
CA ARG A 196 -26.15 6.13 -3.70
C ARG A 196 -24.77 5.50 -3.54
N MET A 197 -24.64 4.49 -2.68
CA MET A 197 -23.36 3.85 -2.39
C MET A 197 -23.12 2.73 -3.40
N ARG A 198 -21.93 2.67 -3.97
CA ARG A 198 -21.53 1.65 -4.95
C ARG A 198 -20.21 1.04 -4.56
N ILE A 199 -20.10 -0.27 -4.73
CA ILE A 199 -18.85 -1.00 -4.61
C ILE A 199 -18.47 -1.48 -6.01
N ASP A 200 -17.36 -0.93 -6.49
CA ASP A 200 -16.80 -1.23 -7.80
C ASP A 200 -15.49 -2.02 -7.66
N THR A 201 -14.99 -2.47 -8.80
CA THR A 201 -13.69 -3.14 -8.94
C THR A 201 -12.75 -2.27 -9.79
N LEU A 202 -11.54 -2.06 -9.30
CA LEU A 202 -10.43 -1.45 -10.03
C LEU A 202 -9.27 -2.43 -10.21
N LYS A 203 -8.73 -2.95 -9.11
CA LYS A 203 -7.58 -3.87 -9.09
C LYS A 203 -7.97 -5.24 -8.54
N TRP A 204 -8.78 -5.27 -7.48
CA TRP A 204 -9.34 -6.47 -6.88
C TRP A 204 -10.86 -6.38 -6.83
N THR A 205 -11.53 -7.52 -6.84
CA THR A 205 -13.00 -7.57 -6.76
C THR A 205 -13.48 -6.81 -5.52
N ASN A 206 -14.33 -5.81 -5.75
CA ASN A 206 -14.94 -4.96 -4.73
C ASN A 206 -13.95 -4.06 -3.96
N ASP A 207 -12.86 -3.60 -4.58
CA ASP A 207 -11.84 -2.80 -3.91
C ASP A 207 -12.14 -1.29 -3.83
N ARG A 208 -13.19 -0.79 -4.47
CA ARG A 208 -13.47 0.66 -4.52
C ARG A 208 -14.87 0.99 -4.02
N LEU A 209 -14.96 1.82 -2.99
CA LEU A 209 -16.21 2.38 -2.49
C LEU A 209 -16.45 3.76 -3.12
N LYS A 210 -17.63 3.98 -3.69
CA LYS A 210 -18.09 5.26 -4.20
C LYS A 210 -19.39 5.69 -3.50
N ILE A 211 -19.50 6.97 -3.16
CA ILE A 211 -20.73 7.55 -2.59
C ILE A 211 -21.00 8.89 -3.30
N VAL A 212 -22.14 9.01 -3.98
CA VAL A 212 -22.49 10.20 -4.77
C VAL A 212 -24.00 10.47 -4.71
N PRO A 213 -24.45 11.68 -4.31
CA PRO A 213 -23.71 12.71 -3.56
C PRO A 213 -23.45 12.25 -2.10
N LEU A 214 -22.65 12.98 -1.32
CA LEU A 214 -22.51 12.79 0.13
C LEU A 214 -23.57 13.57 0.93
N TYR A 215 -24.06 13.00 2.02
CA TYR A 215 -24.90 13.67 3.02
C TYR A 215 -24.23 13.70 4.40
N ASP A 216 -24.73 14.54 5.32
CA ASP A 216 -24.21 14.63 6.69
C ASP A 216 -24.26 13.27 7.40
N ASP A 217 -25.32 12.52 7.17
CA ASP A 217 -25.51 11.16 7.65
C ASP A 217 -24.51 10.16 7.07
N ASP A 218 -23.64 10.52 6.12
CA ASP A 218 -22.56 9.66 5.61
C ASP A 218 -21.28 9.71 6.47
N ASP A 219 -21.21 10.61 7.46
CA ASP A 219 -20.15 10.68 8.48
C ASP A 219 -20.07 9.35 9.24
N ALA A 220 -18.99 8.60 9.03
CA ALA A 220 -18.82 7.24 9.54
C ALA A 220 -17.38 6.74 9.38
N THR A 221 -17.08 5.64 10.06
CA THR A 221 -15.87 4.85 9.80
C THR A 221 -16.18 3.72 8.81
N TYR A 222 -15.66 3.84 7.59
CA TYR A 222 -15.72 2.80 6.57
C TYR A 222 -14.50 1.89 6.70
N SER A 223 -14.69 0.58 6.59
CA SER A 223 -13.62 -0.41 6.69
C SER A 223 -13.68 -1.39 5.55
N CYS A 224 -12.52 -1.81 5.07
CA CYS A 224 -12.40 -2.87 4.07
C CYS A 224 -11.59 -4.04 4.63
N PHE A 225 -11.98 -5.25 4.26
CA PHE A 225 -11.41 -6.50 4.74
C PHE A 225 -10.94 -7.33 3.54
N ALA A 226 -9.65 -7.59 3.48
CA ALA A 226 -9.03 -8.45 2.48
C ALA A 226 -8.56 -9.75 3.15
N GLN A 227 -8.82 -10.88 2.48
CA GLN A 227 -8.42 -12.21 2.96
C GLN A 227 -7.75 -12.97 1.83
N SER A 228 -6.77 -13.79 2.15
CA SER A 228 -6.13 -14.74 1.23
C SER A 228 -5.83 -16.03 1.97
N SER A 229 -5.26 -17.02 1.27
CA SER A 229 -4.73 -18.24 1.90
C SER A 229 -3.59 -17.99 2.89
N LEU A 230 -2.91 -16.84 2.82
CA LEU A 230 -1.75 -16.51 3.67
C LEU A 230 -2.09 -15.62 4.86
N GLY A 231 -3.33 -15.13 4.96
CA GLY A 231 -3.75 -14.24 6.05
C GLY A 231 -4.81 -13.24 5.63
N ASN A 232 -5.04 -12.26 6.49
CA ASN A 232 -6.04 -11.21 6.31
C ASN A 232 -5.47 -9.84 6.66
N ALA A 233 -6.15 -8.80 6.19
CA ALA A 233 -5.85 -7.43 6.57
C ALA A 233 -7.11 -6.57 6.55
N THR A 234 -7.11 -5.59 7.45
CA THR A 234 -8.19 -4.63 7.62
C THR A 234 -7.64 -3.23 7.43
N GLY A 235 -8.26 -2.47 6.54
CA GLY A 235 -8.05 -1.03 6.41
C GLY A 235 -9.29 -0.28 6.86
N ALA A 236 -9.12 0.94 7.36
CA ALA A 236 -10.25 1.79 7.70
C ALA A 236 -10.00 3.24 7.29
N MET A 237 -11.10 3.91 6.96
CA MET A 237 -11.18 5.31 6.61
C MET A 237 -12.25 5.96 7.47
N ASN A 238 -11.91 7.05 8.11
CA ASN A 238 -12.85 7.86 8.88
C ASN A 238 -13.27 9.06 8.04
N LEU A 239 -14.52 9.01 7.55
CA LEU A 239 -15.12 10.06 6.75
C LEU A 239 -15.83 11.05 7.66
N ARG A 240 -15.47 12.33 7.57
CA ARG A 240 -16.15 13.45 8.20
C ARG A 240 -16.80 14.31 7.13
N VAL A 241 -18.13 14.36 7.16
CA VAL A 241 -18.91 15.25 6.28
C VAL A 241 -19.29 16.48 7.09
N LYS A 242 -18.82 17.66 6.67
CA LYS A 242 -19.08 18.94 7.34
C LYS A 242 -19.49 20.01 6.33
N PRO A 243 -20.55 20.80 6.61
CA PRO A 243 -20.94 21.90 5.74
C PRO A 243 -19.89 23.00 5.73
N LYS A 244 -19.67 23.61 4.56
CA LYS A 244 -18.68 24.69 4.35
C LYS A 244 -18.95 25.93 5.21
N ILE A 245 -20.21 26.13 5.62
CA ILE A 245 -20.64 27.26 6.45
C ILE A 245 -19.94 27.24 7.83
N ILE A 246 -19.61 26.06 8.38
CA ILE A 246 -18.91 25.95 9.67
C ILE A 246 -17.53 26.61 9.62
N THR A 247 -16.87 26.65 8.46
CA THR A 247 -15.58 27.33 8.27
C THR A 247 -15.71 28.86 8.30
N ILE A 248 -16.89 29.41 8.05
CA ILE A 248 -17.14 30.87 7.95
C ILE A 248 -17.41 31.47 9.34
N ILE A 249 -18.01 30.71 10.26
CA ILE A 249 -18.35 31.13 11.63
C ILE A 249 -17.16 31.79 12.37
N PRO A 250 -15.94 31.20 12.43
CA PRO A 250 -14.82 31.83 13.12
C PRO A 250 -14.37 33.14 12.45
N ILE A 251 -14.46 33.24 11.11
CA ILE A 251 -14.10 34.45 10.36
C ILE A 251 -15.09 35.57 10.67
N ALA A 252 -16.39 35.26 10.71
CA ALA A 252 -17.41 36.22 11.08
C ALA A 252 -17.16 36.77 12.50
N GLY A 253 -16.81 35.91 13.46
CA GLY A 253 -16.45 36.32 14.82
C GLY A 253 -15.29 37.33 14.85
N LEU A 254 -14.20 37.05 14.12
CA LEU A 254 -13.06 37.98 14.01
C LEU A 254 -13.44 39.31 13.36
N VAL A 255 -14.29 39.29 12.33
CA VAL A 255 -14.78 40.52 11.69
C VAL A 255 -15.63 41.34 12.65
N PHE A 256 -16.51 40.72 13.43
CA PHE A 256 -17.29 41.41 14.45
C PHE A 256 -16.41 42.05 15.54
N GLU A 257 -15.38 41.35 16.00
CA GLU A 257 -14.41 41.90 16.97
C GLU A 257 -13.66 43.11 16.40
N LEU A 258 -13.18 43.02 15.15
CA LEU A 258 -12.50 44.13 14.49
C LEU A 258 -13.40 45.35 14.30
N ILE A 259 -14.67 45.14 13.89
CA ILE A 259 -15.65 46.21 13.76
C ILE A 259 -15.91 46.86 15.14
N GLY A 260 -16.05 46.05 16.19
CA GLY A 260 -16.20 46.54 17.56
C GLY A 260 -15.03 47.41 18.02
N LEU A 261 -13.79 46.99 17.76
CA LEU A 261 -12.59 47.77 18.06
C LEU A 261 -12.55 49.09 17.28
N MET A 262 -12.86 49.07 15.99
CA MET A 262 -12.91 50.29 15.15
C MET A 262 -13.96 51.28 15.67
N MET A 263 -15.13 50.78 16.09
CA MET A 263 -16.18 51.60 16.69
C MET A 263 -15.73 52.20 18.03
N CYS A 264 -15.07 51.43 18.89
CA CYS A 264 -14.50 51.95 20.14
C CYS A 264 -13.43 53.02 19.90
N ILE A 265 -12.61 52.90 18.85
CA ILE A 265 -11.60 53.92 18.50
C ILE A 265 -12.26 55.20 17.98
N TYR A 266 -13.29 55.07 17.12
CA TYR A 266 -13.93 56.23 16.50
C TYR A 266 -14.86 56.98 17.48
N TRP A 267 -15.62 56.26 18.30
CA TRP A 267 -16.62 56.82 19.22
C TRP A 267 -16.13 56.95 20.67
N GLY A 268 -14.98 56.34 21.00
CA GLY A 268 -14.38 56.46 22.32
C GLY A 268 -14.02 57.91 22.64
N PRO A 269 -14.37 58.44 23.82
CA PRO A 269 -14.03 59.81 24.17
C PRO A 269 -12.50 59.96 24.17
N ARG A 270 -11.97 60.89 23.36
CA ARG A 270 -10.57 61.34 23.41
C ARG A 270 -10.29 61.98 24.78
N LYS A 271 -10.00 61.17 25.80
CA LYS A 271 -9.60 61.66 27.13
C LYS A 271 -8.21 61.17 27.48
N VAL A 272 -7.22 61.63 26.71
CA VAL A 272 -5.81 61.59 27.11
C VAL A 272 -5.15 62.92 26.73
N SER A 273 -5.20 63.89 27.65
CA SER A 273 -4.14 64.88 27.92
C SER A 273 -4.61 65.87 29.00
N SER A 274 -4.38 65.56 30.28
CA SER A 274 -4.16 66.58 31.33
C SER A 274 -3.55 65.94 32.58
N SER A 275 -2.33 65.42 32.48
CA SER A 275 -1.49 65.17 33.66
C SER A 275 -0.05 65.48 33.28
N ASN A 276 0.27 66.77 33.21
CA ASN A 276 1.62 67.34 33.25
C ASN A 276 1.52 68.86 33.11
N LYS A 277 1.18 69.57 34.21
CA LYS A 277 1.52 70.99 34.46
C LYS A 277 0.90 71.45 35.78
N SER A 278 1.59 71.20 36.89
CA SER A 278 1.46 72.05 38.08
C SER A 278 2.81 72.09 38.81
N GLU A 279 3.79 72.68 38.14
CA GLU A 279 5.00 73.18 38.80
C GLU A 279 5.19 74.64 38.35
N SER A 280 5.45 75.53 39.32
CA SER A 280 5.73 76.96 39.18
C SER A 280 4.54 77.94 39.15
N ARG A 281 4.16 78.48 40.33
CA ARG A 281 4.47 79.87 40.76
C ARG A 281 3.73 80.24 42.06
N LYS A 282 4.50 80.49 43.13
CA LYS A 282 4.11 81.30 44.29
C LYS A 282 3.89 82.76 43.86
N PRO A 283 2.89 83.48 44.40
CA PRO A 283 2.94 84.94 44.45
C PRO A 283 3.60 85.41 45.75
N ARG A 284 4.32 86.52 45.61
CA ARG A 284 4.98 87.32 46.63
C ARG A 284 3.95 88.31 47.18
N ILE A 285 3.75 88.34 48.50
CA ILE A 285 3.38 89.52 49.28
C ILE A 285 4.30 89.51 50.50
#